data_AF-A0A931G8Z5-F1
#
_entry.id   AF-A0A931G8Z5-F1
#
_cell.length_a   1.000
_cell.length_b   1.000
_cell.length_c   1.000
_cell.angle_alpha   90.00
_cell.angle_beta   90.00
_cell.angle_gamma   90.00
#
_symmetry.space_group_name_H-M   'P 1'
#
loop_
_entity.id
_entity.type
_entity.pdbx_description
1 polymer ?
#
loop_
_entity_poly.entity_id
_entity_poly.type
_entity_poly.pdbx_seq_one_letter_code
_entity_poly.pdbx_strand_id
1 'polypeptide(L)' 'MNKKQLSERDICTKYITPALARAGWDVATQVREEYPLTRGRIIVRGKLHTR' A
#
# COMPACT_ATOMS: atom_id res chain seq x y z
N MET A 1 -16.25 15.82 7.73
CA MET A 1 -14.90 15.91 7.14
C MET A 1 -14.96 15.41 5.70
N ASN A 2 -14.30 16.12 4.77
CA ASN A 2 -14.32 15.73 3.36
C ASN A 2 -13.22 14.68 3.10
N LYS A 3 -13.59 13.44 2.74
CA LYS A 3 -12.65 12.33 2.53
C LYS A 3 -11.59 12.65 1.45
N LYS A 4 -11.94 13.52 0.49
CA LYS A 4 -11.04 13.98 -0.58
C LYS A 4 -9.88 14.86 -0.13
N GLN A 5 -9.92 15.37 1.11
CA GLN A 5 -8.87 16.22 1.67
C GLN A 5 -7.82 15.44 2.46
N LEU A 6 -8.01 14.13 2.65
CA LEU A 6 -7.11 13.29 3.42
C LEU A 6 -6.08 12.64 2.50
N SER A 7 -4.85 12.48 3.00
CA SER A 7 -3.84 11.70 2.32
C SER A 7 -4.23 10.23 2.26
N GLU A 8 -3.64 9.47 1.33
CA GLU A 8 -3.82 8.01 1.26
C GLU A 8 -3.55 7.35 2.62
N ARG A 9 -2.46 7.75 3.30
CA ARG A 9 -2.08 7.27 4.63
C ARG A 9 -3.14 7.61 5.67
N ASP A 10 -3.66 8.84 5.67
CA ASP A 10 -4.75 9.23 6.57
C ASP A 10 -6.00 8.37 6.38
N ILE A 11 -6.34 8.04 5.12
CA ILE A 11 -7.49 7.20 4.83
C ILE A 11 -7.26 5.77 5.32
N CYS A 12 -6.08 5.22 5.08
CA CYS A 12 -5.70 3.88 5.51
C CYS A 12 -5.85 3.76 7.04
N THR A 13 -5.19 4.64 7.80
CA THR A 13 -5.17 4.59 9.26
C THR A 13 -6.51 4.94 9.89
N LYS A 14 -7.24 5.93 9.36
CA LYS A 14 -8.50 6.41 9.99
C LYS A 14 -9.73 5.60 9.60
N TYR A 15 -9.71 4.90 8.47
CA TYR A 15 -10.89 4.20 7.96
C TYR A 15 -10.66 2.72 7.63
N ILE A 16 -9.56 2.37 6.96
CA ILE A 16 -9.35 1.00 6.47
C ILE A 16 -8.91 0.08 7.61
N THR A 17 -7.85 0.44 8.34
CA THR A 17 -7.32 -0.37 9.45
C THR A 17 -8.37 -0.62 10.55
N PRO A 18 -9.16 0.37 10.99
CA PRO A 18 -10.24 0.15 11.97
C PRO A 18 -11.40 -0.68 11.41
N ALA A 19 -11.70 -0.60 10.11
CA ALA A 19 -12.74 -1.42 9.48
C ALA A 19 -12.34 -2.90 9.42
N LEU A 20 -11.06 -3.20 9.14
CA LEU A 20 -10.52 -4.56 9.18
C LEU A 20 -10.56 -5.15 10.59
N ALA A 21 -10.14 -4.36 11.60
CA ALA A 21 -10.25 -4.77 13.00
C ALA A 21 -11.70 -5.08 13.41
N ARG A 22 -12.65 -4.22 13.00
CA ARG A 22 -14.09 -4.45 13.23
C ARG A 22 -14.64 -5.67 12.49
N ALA A 23 -14.06 -6.04 11.36
CA ALA A 23 -14.41 -7.24 10.62
C ALA A 23 -13.82 -8.53 11.26
N GLY A 24 -13.11 -8.40 12.38
CA GLY A 24 -12.54 -9.53 13.12
C GLY A 24 -11.16 -9.97 12.65
N TRP A 25 -10.49 -9.17 11.80
CA TRP A 25 -9.11 -9.42 11.41
C TRP A 25 -8.16 -8.92 12.49
N ASP A 26 -7.17 -9.74 12.83
CA ASP A 26 -6.11 -9.31 13.74
C ASP A 26 -5.05 -8.50 12.97
N VAL A 27 -5.02 -7.20 13.25
CA VAL A 27 -4.15 -6.23 12.57
C VAL A 27 -2.66 -6.57 12.78
N ALA A 28 -2.29 -7.18 13.91
CA ALA A 28 -0.90 -7.46 14.22
C ALA A 28 -0.36 -8.70 13.48
N THR A 29 -1.21 -9.69 13.22
CA THR A 29 -0.78 -10.98 12.67
C THR A 29 -1.22 -11.22 11.23
N GLN A 30 -2.37 -10.68 10.82
CA GLN A 30 -2.98 -10.99 9.53
C GLN A 30 -2.94 -9.83 8.53
N VAL A 31 -2.69 -8.60 8.98
CA VAL A 31 -2.67 -7.41 8.12
C VAL A 31 -1.24 -6.93 7.94
N ARG A 32 -0.85 -6.64 6.70
CA ARG A 32 0.42 -6.00 6.38
C ARG A 32 0.17 -4.84 5.42
N GLU A 33 0.63 -3.66 5.81
CA GLU A 33 0.62 -2.48 4.95
C GLU A 33 1.86 -2.51 4.03
N GLU A 34 1.72 -2.00 2.81
CA GLU A 34 2.81 -1.86 1.83
C GLU A 34 3.58 -3.18 1.53
N TYR A 35 2.94 -4.35 1.66
CA TYR A 35 3.61 -5.63 1.44
C TYR A 35 3.85 -5.91 -0.06
N PRO A 36 5.11 -6.11 -0.49
CA PRO A 36 5.39 -6.44 -1.88
C PRO A 36 4.95 -7.87 -2.20
N LEU A 37 3.88 -8.01 -2.98
CA LEU A 37 3.36 -9.33 -3.40
C LEU A 37 4.27 -10.03 -4.42
N THR A 38 5.03 -9.25 -5.19
CA THR A 38 5.88 -9.77 -6.27
C THR A 38 7.33 -9.29 -6.10
N ARG A 39 8.29 -10.13 -6.52
CA ARG A 39 9.72 -9.85 -6.41
C ARG A 39 10.23 -8.91 -7.52
N GLY A 40 9.48 -7.84 -7.81
CA GLY A 40 9.78 -6.92 -8.91
C GLY A 40 9.77 -7.60 -10.29
N ARG A 41 9.63 -6.80 -11.34
CA ARG A 41 9.81 -7.30 -12.71
C ARG A 41 11.25 -7.04 -13.13
N ILE A 42 11.86 -7.96 -13.88
CA ILE A 42 13.13 -7.68 -14.56
C ILE A 42 12.85 -6.60 -15.61
N ILE A 43 13.40 -5.40 -15.39
CA ILE A 43 13.33 -4.28 -16.33
C ILE A 43 14.67 -4.23 -17.06
N VAL A 44 14.68 -4.62 -18.33
CA VAL A 44 15.85 -4.41 -19.19
C VAL A 44 15.80 -2.98 -19.70
N ARG A 45 16.63 -2.10 -19.14
CA ARG A 45 16.92 -0.80 -19.76
C ARG A 45 18.05 -1.01 -20.76
N GLY A 46 17.75 -0.87 -22.06
CA GLY A 46 18.76 -0.92 -23.12
C GLY A 46 19.86 0.10 -22.91
N LYS A 47 21.02 -0.07 -23.59
CA LYS A 47 22.13 0.87 -23.49
C LYS A 47 21.67 2.27 -23.92
N LEU A 48 21.68 3.22 -22.97
CA LEU A 48 21.75 4.64 -23.27
C LEU A 48 23.15 4.88 -23.87
N HIS A 49 23.32 4.62 -25.16
CA HIS A 49 24.51 5.03 -25.89
C HIS A 49 24.08 6.09 -26.90
N THR A 50 24.36 7.35 -26.54
CA THR A 50 24.60 8.40 -27.53
C THR A 50 25.86 7.98 -28.30
N ARG A 51 25.74 7.87 -29.62
CA ARG A 51 26.89 7.77 -30.51
C ARG A 51 27.65 9.09 -30.56
#